data_AF-A0A7V3S130-F1
#
_entry.id   AF-A0A7V3S130-F1
#
_cell.length_a   1.000
_cell.length_b   1.000
_cell.length_c   1.000
_cell.angle_alpha   90.00
_cell.angle_beta   90.00
_cell.angle_gamma   90.00
#
_symmetry.space_group_name_H-M   'P 1'
#
loop_
_entity.id
_entity.type
_entity.pdbx_description
1 polymer ?
#
loop_
_entity_poly.entity_id
_entity_poly.type
_entity_poly.pdbx_seq_one_letter_code
_entity_poly.pdbx_strand_id
1 'polypeptide(L)'
;MKRKYKVGWFMCSRRFKPRAVFSFYLGLFLLGAAAASCGGGGGGGGSSDNEPPPPDHTVTAVAYANIYTGSRRTLFVLDGSQSSDSSGQALNYQWSQGLGPSVVLSPSAASAVASFYPALDYAGDYVFVLTVANGSVSGSDSVRLTVTNQAPTALAGATPSAGTRQTVFTLSASQSQDPDNDPLLYQWDQVAGPSVLLQPSSTAASVSFLPEPGYTGDYLFHLTVDDGLAVSGDSVRVRVDNSGPVAQVVQGIFGYPKQKIVLDGSASQDPDGDPLQFNWTQLSGATVALDLSVPSRPSFTADAYGNYVFQLTVSDGLLSSSAQTTIHVIAPEFHVAPAKGQNRVLVLLANFADTSPSFYAQDFQNLLFADTALTMRDYYRTVSYGQFDLVGDVVGWFNLSHPKSYYNNNNKGTEPKDYPHNLWSLVEEAVDLAEAQGVDFSNYDNDGDGWVDSLIVIHQGMDYQRSGDMNELATIQTVFSLGRAQTRYYDGKKIEYFTLCPEQRRPDPVSGAPRIMDISTYVREYAYLMGMKRS
;
A
#
# COMPACT_ATOMS: atom_id res chain seq x y z
N MET A 1 -36.23 -44.68 -10.90
CA MET A 1 -35.74 -46.04 -10.55
C MET A 1 -35.40 -46.09 -9.06
N LYS A 2 -36.03 -47.03 -8.34
CA LYS A 2 -35.67 -47.71 -7.06
C LYS A 2 -34.72 -46.98 -6.08
N ARG A 3 -35.19 -46.44 -4.94
CA ARG A 3 -35.31 -47.06 -3.57
C ARG A 3 -34.07 -47.81 -3.06
N LYS A 4 -33.57 -47.43 -1.86
CA LYS A 4 -33.60 -48.26 -0.64
C LYS A 4 -33.13 -47.53 0.64
N TYR A 5 -33.90 -47.76 1.71
CA TYR A 5 -33.66 -47.44 3.13
C TYR A 5 -32.62 -48.38 3.76
N LYS A 6 -32.00 -47.97 4.89
CA LYS A 6 -31.94 -48.82 6.10
C LYS A 6 -31.54 -48.07 7.38
N VAL A 7 -32.38 -48.24 8.39
CA VAL A 7 -32.18 -48.01 9.83
C VAL A 7 -31.49 -49.24 10.43
N GLY A 8 -30.72 -49.08 11.51
CA GLY A 8 -30.26 -50.19 12.36
C GLY A 8 -29.52 -49.76 13.62
N TRP A 9 -30.21 -49.80 14.75
CA TRP A 9 -29.66 -49.88 16.11
C TRP A 9 -29.01 -51.25 16.36
N PHE A 10 -27.94 -51.34 17.17
CA PHE A 10 -27.82 -52.30 18.29
C PHE A 10 -26.63 -51.97 19.22
N MET A 11 -26.87 -52.21 20.50
CA MET A 11 -26.02 -52.06 21.69
C MET A 11 -24.71 -52.86 21.66
N CYS A 12 -23.66 -52.38 22.35
CA CYS A 12 -23.02 -53.14 23.44
C CYS A 12 -22.08 -52.24 24.29
N SER A 13 -22.12 -52.51 25.60
CA SER A 13 -21.57 -51.80 26.75
C SER A 13 -20.09 -52.06 27.07
N ARG A 14 -19.42 -51.11 27.75
CA ARG A 14 -18.55 -51.24 28.96
C ARG A 14 -18.00 -49.85 29.33
N ARG A 15 -18.51 -49.18 30.38
CA ARG A 15 -18.02 -49.09 31.79
C ARG A 15 -16.50 -48.78 31.88
N PHE A 16 -16.00 -47.73 32.56
CA PHE A 16 -16.15 -47.41 33.99
C PHE A 16 -15.71 -45.95 34.34
N LYS A 17 -16.58 -45.24 35.08
CA LYS A 17 -16.39 -44.16 36.10
C LYS A 17 -15.58 -42.85 35.85
N PRO A 18 -16.23 -41.69 36.08
CA PRO A 18 -15.68 -40.58 36.87
C PRO A 18 -16.31 -40.55 38.28
N ARG A 19 -15.57 -40.06 39.29
CA ARG A 19 -16.09 -39.78 40.63
C ARG A 19 -16.22 -38.26 40.79
N ALA A 20 -17.46 -37.79 40.84
CA ALA A 20 -17.85 -36.55 41.50
C ALA A 20 -18.73 -36.94 42.70
N VAL A 21 -18.52 -36.31 43.85
CA VAL A 21 -19.51 -36.27 44.93
C VAL A 21 -19.49 -34.87 45.53
N PHE A 22 -20.60 -34.17 45.30
CA PHE A 22 -21.13 -33.07 46.11
C PHE A 22 -22.09 -33.68 47.14
N SER A 23 -22.12 -33.20 48.39
CA SER A 23 -23.36 -32.80 49.09
C SER A 23 -23.14 -32.46 50.57
N PHE A 24 -23.47 -31.21 50.89
CA PHE A 24 -24.35 -30.70 51.97
C PHE A 24 -24.55 -31.45 53.31
N TYR A 25 -24.26 -30.68 54.38
CA TYR A 25 -25.02 -30.37 55.60
C TYR A 25 -26.03 -31.36 56.22
N LEU A 26 -25.95 -31.42 57.57
CA LEU A 26 -26.96 -31.52 58.66
C LEU A 26 -26.45 -32.57 59.67
N GLY A 27 -26.42 -32.43 60.99
CA GLY A 27 -26.97 -31.50 61.96
C GLY A 27 -26.99 -32.22 63.33
N LEU A 28 -27.14 -31.44 64.39
CA LEU A 28 -27.54 -31.81 65.76
C LEU A 28 -26.54 -32.50 66.71
N PHE A 29 -26.20 -31.73 67.74
CA PHE A 29 -25.98 -32.12 69.13
C PHE A 29 -27.14 -32.95 69.71
N LEU A 30 -26.82 -33.92 70.58
CA LEU A 30 -27.59 -34.19 71.80
C LEU A 30 -26.80 -35.01 72.83
N LEU A 31 -26.92 -34.55 74.08
CA LEU A 31 -26.45 -35.10 75.36
C LEU A 31 -26.90 -36.55 75.62
N GLY A 32 -26.13 -37.25 76.47
CA GLY A 32 -26.59 -38.43 77.20
C GLY A 32 -25.55 -38.94 78.21
N ALA A 33 -25.75 -38.63 79.49
CA ALA A 33 -24.94 -39.08 80.62
C ALA A 33 -25.43 -40.42 81.23
N ALA A 34 -24.51 -41.14 81.89
CA ALA A 34 -24.67 -42.02 83.09
C ALA A 34 -23.59 -43.13 83.03
N ALA A 35 -22.55 -43.17 83.88
CA ALA A 35 -22.48 -43.46 85.33
C ALA A 35 -22.27 -44.97 85.67
N ALA A 36 -21.26 -45.22 86.52
CA ALA A 36 -20.97 -46.39 87.40
C ALA A 36 -19.49 -46.79 87.29
N SER A 37 -18.58 -46.30 88.14
CA SER A 37 -18.28 -46.63 89.55
C SER A 37 -17.48 -47.92 89.78
N CYS A 38 -16.32 -47.76 90.42
CA CYS A 38 -15.66 -48.60 91.45
C CYS A 38 -14.15 -48.30 91.37
N GLY A 39 -13.42 -47.97 92.43
CA GLY A 39 -13.75 -47.81 93.84
C GLY A 39 -12.45 -47.80 94.68
N GLY A 40 -12.45 -46.99 95.75
CA GLY A 40 -11.66 -47.09 96.99
C GLY A 40 -10.13 -46.91 96.94
N GLY A 41 -9.47 -46.26 97.90
CA GLY A 41 -9.96 -45.61 99.12
C GLY A 41 -8.83 -45.23 100.08
N GLY A 42 -9.19 -44.47 101.13
CA GLY A 42 -8.45 -44.23 102.38
C GLY A 42 -7.45 -43.06 102.37
N GLY A 43 -7.41 -42.13 103.31
CA GLY A 43 -8.15 -41.91 104.56
C GLY A 43 -7.48 -40.82 105.41
N GLY A 44 -8.26 -40.17 106.27
CA GLY A 44 -7.82 -39.26 107.36
C GLY A 44 -7.44 -37.85 106.90
N GLY A 45 -7.95 -36.74 107.42
CA GLY A 45 -8.58 -36.46 108.71
C GLY A 45 -8.03 -35.10 109.15
N GLY A 46 -8.82 -34.03 109.04
CA GLY A 46 -8.39 -32.67 109.40
C GLY A 46 -9.53 -31.68 109.25
N SER A 47 -10.04 -31.19 110.37
CA SER A 47 -11.08 -30.17 110.48
C SER A 47 -10.46 -28.78 110.38
N SER A 48 -10.88 -27.99 109.39
CA SER A 48 -10.95 -26.52 109.47
C SER A 48 -11.75 -25.95 108.30
N ASP A 49 -12.76 -25.15 108.64
CA ASP A 49 -13.39 -24.08 107.87
C ASP A 49 -14.27 -24.45 106.66
N ASN A 50 -15.58 -24.48 106.90
CA ASN A 50 -16.61 -24.35 105.87
C ASN A 50 -16.66 -22.88 105.40
N GLU A 51 -15.79 -22.52 104.47
CA GLU A 51 -16.07 -21.45 103.52
C GLU A 51 -16.84 -22.08 102.33
N PRO A 52 -17.97 -21.53 101.86
CA PRO A 52 -18.54 -21.99 100.60
C PRO A 52 -17.45 -21.93 99.52
N PRO A 53 -17.38 -22.88 98.57
CA PRO A 53 -16.41 -22.79 97.48
C PRO A 53 -16.55 -21.39 96.84
N PRO A 54 -15.44 -20.71 96.52
CA PRO A 54 -15.52 -19.40 95.86
C PRO A 54 -16.45 -19.53 94.66
N PRO A 55 -17.27 -18.51 94.34
CA PRO A 55 -18.18 -18.57 93.20
C PRO A 55 -17.41 -19.07 91.98
N ASP A 56 -17.94 -20.08 91.29
CA ASP A 56 -17.33 -20.54 90.05
C ASP A 56 -17.54 -19.44 89.01
N HIS A 57 -16.56 -18.55 88.90
CA HIS A 57 -16.59 -17.42 87.98
C HIS A 57 -16.34 -17.97 86.57
N THR A 58 -17.36 -17.93 85.71
CA THR A 58 -17.23 -18.31 84.30
C THR A 58 -17.15 -17.07 83.40
N VAL A 59 -16.24 -17.08 82.43
CA VAL A 59 -16.16 -16.11 81.34
C VAL A 59 -16.66 -16.76 80.05
N THR A 60 -17.66 -16.13 79.40
CA THR A 60 -18.17 -16.55 78.09
C THR A 60 -17.68 -15.56 77.03
N ALA A 61 -16.80 -16.02 76.15
CA ALA A 61 -16.40 -15.26 74.97
C ALA A 61 -17.45 -15.41 73.86
N VAL A 62 -17.76 -14.31 73.16
CA VAL A 62 -18.65 -14.29 72.01
C VAL A 62 -17.98 -13.49 70.91
N ALA A 63 -17.58 -14.17 69.84
CA ALA A 63 -16.91 -13.57 68.69
C ALA A 63 -17.90 -13.36 67.54
N TYR A 64 -18.17 -12.11 67.20
CA TYR A 64 -19.00 -11.73 66.06
C TYR A 64 -18.20 -10.99 64.99
N ALA A 65 -18.72 -10.96 63.76
CA ALA A 65 -18.26 -10.05 62.73
C ALA A 65 -19.43 -9.36 62.04
N ASN A 66 -19.27 -8.09 61.68
CA ASN A 66 -20.30 -7.31 60.99
C ASN A 66 -20.85 -7.98 59.71
N ILE A 67 -19.97 -8.68 58.99
CA ILE A 67 -20.26 -9.49 57.81
C ILE A 67 -19.32 -10.70 57.80
N TYR A 68 -19.73 -11.79 57.15
CA TYR A 68 -18.97 -13.04 57.09
C TYR A 68 -18.37 -13.32 55.70
N THR A 69 -18.76 -12.55 54.69
CA THR A 69 -18.25 -12.68 53.33
C THR A 69 -18.12 -11.30 52.70
N GLY A 70 -17.02 -11.07 51.99
CA GLY A 70 -16.74 -9.80 51.33
C GLY A 70 -15.55 -9.89 50.37
N SER A 71 -15.33 -8.86 49.57
CA SER A 71 -14.14 -8.75 48.71
C SER A 71 -12.92 -8.27 49.51
N ARG A 72 -11.75 -8.25 48.87
CA ARG A 72 -10.47 -7.83 49.48
C ARG A 72 -10.47 -6.35 49.89
N ARG A 73 -11.36 -5.54 49.31
CA ARG A 73 -11.55 -4.12 49.65
C ARG A 73 -12.65 -3.91 50.70
N THR A 74 -13.20 -4.98 51.27
CA THR A 74 -14.27 -4.89 52.27
C THR A 74 -13.67 -4.77 53.67
N LEU A 75 -14.16 -3.81 54.47
CA LEU A 75 -13.78 -3.67 55.87
C LEU A 75 -14.53 -4.71 56.72
N PHE A 76 -13.79 -5.62 57.32
CA PHE A 76 -14.32 -6.54 58.32
C PHE A 76 -14.14 -5.95 59.72
N VAL A 77 -15.19 -6.02 60.52
CA VAL A 77 -15.23 -5.56 61.91
C VAL A 77 -15.52 -6.76 62.78
N LEU A 78 -14.57 -7.11 63.65
CA LEU A 78 -14.67 -8.12 64.70
C LEU A 78 -15.22 -7.47 65.96
N ASP A 79 -16.22 -8.09 66.58
CA ASP A 79 -16.89 -7.56 67.76
C ASP A 79 -17.02 -8.64 68.84
N GLY A 80 -16.33 -8.41 69.96
CA GLY A 80 -16.36 -9.24 71.15
C GLY A 80 -17.25 -8.69 72.26
N SER A 81 -17.94 -7.58 72.05
CA SER A 81 -18.65 -6.81 73.09
C SER A 81 -19.80 -7.56 73.77
N GLN A 82 -20.28 -8.66 73.18
CA GLN A 82 -21.29 -9.55 73.77
C GLN A 82 -20.68 -10.58 74.74
N SER A 83 -19.36 -10.58 74.92
CA SER A 83 -18.70 -11.42 75.92
C SER A 83 -19.08 -10.98 77.33
N SER A 84 -19.19 -11.93 78.25
CA SER A 84 -19.68 -11.66 79.61
C SER A 84 -18.92 -12.46 80.67
N ASP A 85 -18.86 -11.88 81.86
CA ASP A 85 -18.40 -12.54 83.08
C ASP A 85 -19.59 -12.74 84.02
N SER A 86 -19.74 -13.95 84.56
CA SER A 86 -20.84 -14.31 85.47
C SER A 86 -20.91 -13.47 86.75
N SER A 87 -19.82 -12.80 87.14
CA SER A 87 -19.76 -11.91 88.30
C SER A 87 -19.69 -10.41 87.96
N GLY A 88 -19.75 -10.07 86.67
CA GLY A 88 -19.69 -8.69 86.19
C GLY A 88 -18.31 -8.04 86.28
N GLN A 89 -17.22 -8.82 86.41
CA GLN A 89 -15.87 -8.28 86.41
C GLN A 89 -15.49 -7.69 85.04
N ALA A 90 -14.57 -6.71 85.06
CA ALA A 90 -14.06 -6.11 83.83
C ALA A 90 -13.32 -7.15 82.97
N LEU A 91 -13.56 -7.11 81.67
CA LEU A 91 -13.02 -8.06 80.70
C LEU A 91 -11.84 -7.46 79.93
N ASN A 92 -10.78 -8.24 79.79
CA ASN A 92 -9.68 -8.00 78.86
C ASN A 92 -9.90 -8.82 77.59
N TYR A 93 -9.70 -8.21 76.44
CA TYR A 93 -9.91 -8.83 75.13
C TYR A 93 -8.57 -9.07 74.47
N GLN A 94 -8.46 -10.17 73.73
CA GLN A 94 -7.32 -10.44 72.87
C GLN A 94 -7.77 -11.24 71.65
N TRP A 95 -7.72 -10.61 70.49
CA TRP A 95 -7.86 -11.28 69.20
C TRP A 95 -6.52 -11.90 68.79
N SER A 96 -6.57 -13.13 68.31
CA SER A 96 -5.45 -13.78 67.62
C SER A 96 -5.91 -14.32 66.27
N GLN A 97 -5.09 -14.16 65.25
CA GLN A 97 -5.39 -14.67 63.91
C GLN A 97 -4.91 -16.12 63.80
N GLY A 98 -5.82 -17.02 63.46
CA GLY A 98 -5.55 -18.46 63.31
C GLY A 98 -5.40 -18.93 61.86
N LEU A 99 -6.00 -18.23 60.89
CA LEU A 99 -5.92 -18.56 59.46
C LEU A 99 -5.91 -17.30 58.59
N GLY A 100 -5.30 -17.40 57.41
CA GLY A 100 -5.18 -16.34 56.41
C GLY A 100 -3.88 -15.54 56.52
N PRO A 101 -3.54 -14.70 55.52
CA PRO A 101 -2.40 -13.80 55.58
C PRO A 101 -2.47 -12.84 56.77
N SER A 102 -1.34 -12.53 57.40
CA SER A 102 -1.29 -11.64 58.56
C SER A 102 -1.87 -10.25 58.27
N VAL A 103 -2.78 -9.78 59.13
CA VAL A 103 -3.37 -8.44 59.04
C VAL A 103 -3.16 -7.65 60.32
N VAL A 104 -3.17 -6.32 60.20
CA VAL A 104 -3.11 -5.42 61.36
C VAL A 104 -4.52 -5.08 61.79
N LEU A 105 -4.86 -5.42 63.04
CA LEU A 105 -6.14 -5.08 63.65
C LEU A 105 -6.11 -3.65 64.20
N SER A 106 -7.11 -2.84 63.83
CA SER A 106 -7.30 -1.46 64.31
C SER A 106 -8.54 -1.34 65.21
N PRO A 107 -8.47 -0.67 66.38
CA PRO A 107 -7.32 0.09 66.88
C PRO A 107 -6.22 -0.79 67.46
N SER A 108 -6.56 -2.00 67.95
CA SER A 108 -5.58 -3.01 68.35
C SER A 108 -6.25 -4.38 68.50
N ALA A 109 -5.44 -5.45 68.55
CA ALA A 109 -5.93 -6.79 68.86
C ALA A 109 -6.46 -6.92 70.31
N ALA A 110 -6.15 -5.98 71.20
CA ALA A 110 -6.62 -5.98 72.59
C ALA A 110 -7.96 -5.24 72.79
N SER A 111 -8.54 -4.72 71.70
CA SER A 111 -9.83 -4.02 71.73
C SER A 111 -10.99 -5.00 71.67
N ALA A 112 -12.10 -4.69 72.36
CA ALA A 112 -13.36 -5.44 72.25
C ALA A 112 -13.89 -5.42 70.80
N VAL A 113 -13.74 -4.27 70.12
CA VAL A 113 -14.07 -4.10 68.70
C VAL A 113 -12.80 -3.78 67.92
N ALA A 114 -12.51 -4.58 66.91
CA ALA A 114 -11.34 -4.42 66.05
C ALA A 114 -11.74 -4.55 64.58
N SER A 115 -10.95 -4.03 63.66
CA SER A 115 -11.25 -4.08 62.23
C SER A 115 -9.99 -4.27 61.39
N PHE A 116 -10.18 -4.81 60.18
CA PHE A 116 -9.11 -5.00 59.20
C PHE A 116 -9.63 -5.03 57.76
N TYR A 117 -8.73 -4.75 56.82
CA TYR A 117 -8.90 -5.09 55.42
C TYR A 117 -8.08 -6.35 55.09
N PRO A 118 -8.64 -7.31 54.31
CA PRO A 118 -7.87 -8.45 53.82
C PRO A 118 -6.65 -8.06 52.99
N ALA A 119 -5.73 -9.01 52.79
CA ALA A 119 -4.65 -8.83 51.83
C ALA A 119 -5.22 -8.77 50.40
N LEU A 120 -4.72 -7.82 49.58
CA LEU A 120 -5.26 -7.58 48.23
C LEU A 120 -4.97 -8.73 47.26
N ASP A 121 -3.93 -9.53 47.52
CA ASP A 121 -3.47 -10.68 46.76
C ASP A 121 -3.98 -12.02 47.33
N TYR A 122 -5.04 -12.00 48.13
CA TYR A 122 -5.58 -13.22 48.74
C TYR A 122 -7.11 -13.28 48.70
N ALA A 123 -7.63 -14.40 48.20
CA ALA A 123 -9.02 -14.81 48.37
C ALA A 123 -9.04 -16.17 49.09
N GLY A 124 -9.86 -16.29 50.13
CA GLY A 124 -9.86 -17.43 51.04
C GLY A 124 -10.35 -17.05 52.43
N ASP A 125 -10.19 -17.95 53.38
CA ASP A 125 -10.72 -17.77 54.72
C ASP A 125 -9.73 -17.10 55.68
N TYR A 126 -10.27 -16.20 56.50
CA TYR A 126 -9.66 -15.68 57.71
C TYR A 126 -10.37 -16.28 58.91
N VAL A 127 -9.61 -16.72 59.91
CA VAL A 127 -10.17 -17.18 61.19
C VAL A 127 -9.52 -16.38 62.30
N PHE A 128 -10.33 -15.75 63.15
CA PHE A 128 -9.88 -15.05 64.34
C PHE A 128 -10.43 -15.75 65.58
N VAL A 129 -9.57 -15.90 66.57
CA VAL A 129 -9.93 -16.44 67.89
C VAL A 129 -9.91 -15.28 68.87
N LEU A 130 -11.06 -14.98 69.46
CA LEU A 130 -11.18 -14.08 70.59
C LEU A 130 -10.89 -14.85 71.87
N THR A 131 -9.95 -14.36 72.67
CA THR A 131 -9.79 -14.77 74.07
C THR A 131 -10.22 -13.62 74.97
N VAL A 132 -11.09 -13.91 75.93
CA VAL A 132 -11.59 -12.95 76.91
C VAL A 132 -11.24 -13.43 78.30
N ALA A 133 -10.72 -12.56 79.16
CA ALA A 133 -10.30 -12.91 80.52
C ALA A 133 -10.69 -11.84 81.54
N ASN A 134 -11.05 -12.25 82.76
CA ASN A 134 -11.35 -11.36 83.90
C ASN A 134 -10.16 -11.21 84.88
N GLY A 135 -8.99 -11.76 84.52
CA GLY A 135 -7.77 -11.78 85.36
C GLY A 135 -7.58 -13.06 86.18
N SER A 136 -8.60 -13.91 86.31
CA SER A 136 -8.52 -15.20 87.01
C SER A 136 -8.84 -16.40 86.11
N VAL A 137 -9.81 -16.25 85.21
CA VAL A 137 -10.21 -17.27 84.21
C VAL A 137 -10.34 -16.66 82.82
N SER A 138 -10.34 -17.50 81.79
CA SER A 138 -10.54 -17.08 80.40
C SER A 138 -11.53 -17.98 79.66
N GLY A 139 -12.19 -17.40 78.66
CA GLY A 139 -12.99 -18.09 77.65
C GLY A 139 -12.50 -17.74 76.25
N SER A 140 -12.77 -18.58 75.27
CA SER A 140 -12.45 -18.30 73.88
C SER A 140 -13.59 -18.67 72.93
N ASP A 141 -13.67 -17.93 71.83
CA ASP A 141 -14.59 -18.17 70.73
C ASP A 141 -13.90 -17.78 69.41
N SER A 142 -14.41 -18.24 68.27
CA SER A 142 -13.79 -17.98 66.97
C SER A 142 -14.80 -17.53 65.94
N VAL A 143 -14.35 -16.65 65.05
CA VAL A 143 -15.13 -16.17 63.91
C VAL A 143 -14.36 -16.44 62.62
N ARG A 144 -15.07 -16.97 61.62
CA ARG A 144 -14.53 -17.23 60.27
C ARG A 144 -15.15 -16.26 59.27
N LEU A 145 -14.31 -15.69 58.43
CA LEU A 145 -14.64 -14.74 57.38
C LEU A 145 -14.13 -15.30 56.06
N THR A 146 -14.92 -15.18 54.98
CA THR A 146 -14.52 -15.64 53.65
C THR A 146 -14.32 -14.43 52.72
N VAL A 147 -13.12 -14.32 52.16
CA VAL A 147 -12.76 -13.30 51.18
C VAL A 147 -12.88 -13.89 49.78
N THR A 148 -13.66 -13.26 48.91
CA THR A 148 -13.95 -13.77 47.55
C THR A 148 -13.24 -12.97 46.46
N ASN A 149 -12.99 -13.64 45.33
CA ASN A 149 -12.61 -13.02 44.05
C ASN A 149 -13.73 -13.20 43.01
N GLN A 150 -13.98 -12.19 42.20
CA GLN A 150 -14.71 -12.32 40.94
C GLN A 150 -13.72 -12.26 39.78
N ALA A 151 -13.65 -13.34 38.99
CA ALA A 151 -12.74 -13.39 37.85
C ALA A 151 -12.99 -12.26 36.85
N PRO A 152 -11.96 -11.80 36.11
CA PRO A 152 -12.11 -10.77 35.11
C PRO A 152 -12.94 -11.26 33.93
N THR A 153 -13.42 -10.33 33.11
CA THR A 153 -14.04 -10.61 31.81
C THR A 153 -13.14 -10.10 30.69
N ALA A 154 -12.49 -11.01 29.97
CA ALA A 154 -11.74 -10.71 28.75
C ALA A 154 -12.69 -10.34 27.60
N LEU A 155 -12.37 -9.26 26.88
CA LEU A 155 -13.06 -8.87 25.65
C LEU A 155 -12.01 -8.48 24.59
N ALA A 156 -11.83 -9.37 23.62
CA ALA A 156 -10.87 -9.22 22.53
C ALA A 156 -11.51 -8.48 21.34
N GLY A 157 -11.03 -7.28 21.05
CA GLY A 157 -11.43 -6.49 19.88
C GLY A 157 -10.34 -6.43 18.81
N ALA A 158 -10.73 -6.20 17.56
CA ALA A 158 -9.81 -5.91 16.46
C ALA A 158 -10.34 -4.75 15.60
N THR A 159 -9.46 -3.83 15.23
CA THR A 159 -9.77 -2.68 14.38
C THR A 159 -8.70 -2.45 13.31
N PRO A 160 -9.05 -2.54 12.01
CA PRO A 160 -10.31 -3.09 11.49
C PRO A 160 -10.41 -4.61 11.74
N SER A 161 -11.59 -5.22 11.55
CA SER A 161 -11.75 -6.68 11.61
C SER A 161 -11.53 -7.39 10.26
N ALA A 162 -11.48 -6.61 9.17
CA ALA A 162 -11.13 -7.06 7.83
C ALA A 162 -10.38 -5.95 7.08
N GLY A 163 -9.44 -6.32 6.23
CA GLY A 163 -8.61 -5.38 5.46
C GLY A 163 -7.74 -6.10 4.44
N THR A 164 -6.81 -5.39 3.82
CA THR A 164 -5.90 -5.93 2.80
C THR A 164 -4.54 -6.30 3.41
N ARG A 165 -3.62 -6.84 2.61
CA ARG A 165 -2.25 -7.18 3.07
C ARG A 165 -1.46 -5.97 3.57
N GLN A 166 -1.79 -4.77 3.10
CA GLN A 166 -1.18 -3.51 3.53
C GLN A 166 -1.88 -2.86 4.74
N THR A 167 -2.95 -3.48 5.25
CA THR A 167 -3.69 -2.93 6.39
C THR A 167 -2.97 -3.27 7.70
N VAL A 168 -2.66 -2.25 8.50
CA VAL A 168 -2.22 -2.45 9.88
C VAL A 168 -3.45 -2.73 10.74
N PHE A 169 -3.43 -3.87 11.44
CA PHE A 169 -4.51 -4.29 12.32
C PHE A 169 -4.12 -4.03 13.77
N THR A 170 -5.05 -3.50 14.56
CA THR A 170 -4.88 -3.31 16.00
C THR A 170 -5.81 -4.24 16.76
N LEU A 171 -5.25 -5.04 17.67
CA LEU A 171 -6.01 -5.82 18.65
C LEU A 171 -6.08 -5.03 19.96
N SER A 172 -7.24 -5.06 20.63
CA SER A 172 -7.49 -4.27 21.83
C SER A 172 -8.21 -5.09 22.89
N ALA A 173 -7.69 -5.01 24.12
CA ALA A 173 -8.30 -5.54 25.33
C ALA A 173 -9.06 -4.45 26.11
N SER A 174 -9.24 -3.25 25.55
CA SER A 174 -9.74 -2.05 26.26
C SER A 174 -11.14 -2.17 26.86
N GLN A 175 -11.93 -3.15 26.42
CA GLN A 175 -13.25 -3.42 26.97
C GLN A 175 -13.23 -4.45 28.11
N SER A 176 -12.09 -5.11 28.33
CA SER A 176 -11.91 -6.07 29.43
C SER A 176 -12.00 -5.37 30.77
N GLN A 177 -12.67 -6.01 31.73
CA GLN A 177 -12.98 -5.41 33.02
C GLN A 177 -12.91 -6.45 34.14
N ASP A 178 -12.60 -5.96 35.34
CA ASP A 178 -12.63 -6.74 36.56
C ASP A 178 -13.74 -6.22 37.49
N PRO A 179 -14.68 -7.07 37.98
CA PRO A 179 -15.76 -6.63 38.86
C PRO A 179 -15.27 -6.07 40.20
N ASP A 180 -14.11 -6.51 40.68
CA ASP A 180 -13.52 -6.04 41.93
C ASP A 180 -12.63 -4.79 41.71
N ASN A 181 -12.40 -4.38 40.45
CA ASN A 181 -11.47 -3.35 39.99
C ASN A 181 -10.00 -3.69 40.27
N ASP A 182 -9.64 -4.97 40.17
CA ASP A 182 -8.25 -5.40 40.26
C ASP A 182 -7.44 -5.02 38.99
N PRO A 183 -6.14 -4.68 39.13
CA PRO A 183 -5.30 -4.38 37.97
C PRO A 183 -5.18 -5.59 37.04
N LEU A 184 -5.38 -5.36 35.75
CA LEU A 184 -5.37 -6.43 34.75
C LEU A 184 -4.02 -6.56 34.05
N LEU A 185 -3.56 -7.80 33.91
CA LEU A 185 -2.45 -8.21 33.05
C LEU A 185 -3.01 -8.88 31.79
N TYR A 186 -2.36 -8.64 30.65
CA TYR A 186 -2.79 -9.12 29.34
C TYR A 186 -1.75 -10.03 28.72
N GLN A 187 -2.20 -11.01 27.94
CA GLN A 187 -1.36 -11.82 27.07
C GLN A 187 -2.13 -12.15 25.79
N TRP A 188 -1.57 -11.80 24.65
CA TRP A 188 -2.08 -12.13 23.32
C TRP A 188 -1.29 -13.29 22.72
N ASP A 189 -2.00 -14.35 22.35
CA ASP A 189 -1.44 -15.50 21.67
C ASP A 189 -2.06 -15.65 20.28
N GLN A 190 -1.22 -15.81 19.25
CA GLN A 190 -1.70 -16.12 17.92
C GLN A 190 -2.03 -17.61 17.80
N VAL A 191 -3.27 -17.91 17.45
CA VAL A 191 -3.82 -19.28 17.39
C VAL A 191 -3.80 -19.83 15.96
N ALA A 192 -4.00 -18.98 14.96
CA ALA A 192 -4.02 -19.38 13.54
C ALA A 192 -3.51 -18.26 12.62
N GLY A 193 -3.18 -18.66 11.38
CA GLY A 193 -2.53 -17.81 10.37
C GLY A 193 -0.99 -17.87 10.46
N PRO A 194 -0.27 -17.29 9.47
CA PRO A 194 1.18 -17.16 9.51
C PRO A 194 1.64 -16.34 10.72
N SER A 195 2.76 -16.69 11.34
CA SER A 195 3.24 -15.97 12.54
C SER A 195 3.53 -14.50 12.25
N VAL A 196 2.98 -13.58 13.06
CA VAL A 196 3.22 -12.13 12.95
C VAL A 196 3.86 -11.58 14.22
N LEU A 197 4.62 -10.48 14.08
CA LEU A 197 5.14 -9.75 15.22
C LEU A 197 4.08 -8.79 15.76
N LEU A 198 3.66 -9.00 17.01
CA LEU A 198 2.80 -8.07 17.73
C LEU A 198 3.63 -6.95 18.37
N GLN A 199 3.29 -5.70 18.07
CA GLN A 199 3.94 -4.51 18.65
C GLN A 199 2.96 -3.72 19.54
N PRO A 200 3.41 -3.15 20.67
CA PRO A 200 4.80 -3.11 21.15
C PRO A 200 5.27 -4.43 21.81
N SER A 201 4.35 -5.22 22.37
CA SER A 201 4.60 -6.56 22.91
C SER A 201 3.28 -7.33 23.01
N SER A 202 3.31 -8.66 23.04
CA SER A 202 2.12 -9.50 23.24
C SER A 202 1.43 -9.30 24.59
N THR A 203 2.06 -8.60 25.54
CA THR A 203 1.51 -8.33 26.87
C THR A 203 0.84 -6.96 27.02
N ALA A 204 0.84 -6.14 25.96
CA ALA A 204 0.19 -4.83 25.99
C ALA A 204 -1.34 -4.96 25.81
N ALA A 205 -2.08 -4.03 26.43
CA ALA A 205 -3.54 -3.95 26.28
C ALA A 205 -3.98 -3.64 24.84
N SER A 206 -3.13 -2.98 24.07
CA SER A 206 -3.34 -2.68 22.66
C SER A 206 -2.09 -3.05 21.88
N VAL A 207 -2.25 -3.91 20.88
CA VAL A 207 -1.15 -4.39 20.04
C VAL A 207 -1.50 -4.23 18.58
N SER A 208 -0.51 -4.06 17.71
CA SER A 208 -0.71 -3.99 16.26
C SER A 208 0.20 -4.95 15.52
N PHE A 209 -0.23 -5.36 14.34
CA PHE A 209 0.56 -6.17 13.41
C PHE A 209 0.23 -5.82 11.97
N LEU A 210 1.18 -6.16 11.08
CA LEU A 210 0.96 -6.21 9.64
C LEU A 210 0.88 -7.69 9.22
N PRO A 211 -0.02 -8.07 8.31
CA PRO A 211 -0.07 -9.44 7.78
C PRO A 211 1.24 -9.86 7.11
N GLU A 212 1.43 -11.18 7.01
CA GLU A 212 2.55 -11.75 6.26
C GLU A 212 2.41 -11.40 4.77
N PRO A 213 3.48 -10.95 4.08
CA PRO A 213 3.43 -10.63 2.67
C PRO A 213 2.89 -11.79 1.82
N GLY A 214 1.95 -11.46 0.91
CA GLY A 214 1.32 -12.44 0.02
C GLY A 214 0.25 -13.34 0.68
N TYR A 215 0.03 -13.28 1.99
CA TYR A 215 -1.00 -14.10 2.64
C TYR A 215 -2.38 -13.44 2.60
N THR A 216 -3.39 -14.21 2.21
CA THR A 216 -4.82 -13.87 2.37
C THR A 216 -5.52 -14.99 3.13
N GLY A 217 -6.51 -14.63 3.93
CA GLY A 217 -7.14 -15.56 4.86
C GLY A 217 -7.32 -14.95 6.24
N ASP A 218 -7.41 -15.80 7.25
CA ASP A 218 -7.77 -15.37 8.60
C ASP A 218 -6.60 -15.52 9.58
N TYR A 219 -6.45 -14.51 10.42
CA TYR A 219 -5.69 -14.57 11.64
C TYR A 219 -6.64 -14.74 12.82
N LEU A 220 -6.29 -15.62 13.75
CA LEU A 220 -7.03 -15.82 14.99
C LEU A 220 -6.11 -15.55 16.17
N PHE A 221 -6.53 -14.67 17.07
CA PHE A 221 -5.80 -14.35 18.29
C PHE A 221 -6.64 -14.69 19.52
N HIS A 222 -5.98 -15.09 20.59
CA HIS A 222 -6.57 -15.32 21.90
C HIS A 222 -5.98 -14.33 22.90
N LEU A 223 -6.85 -13.61 23.60
CA LEU A 223 -6.52 -12.74 24.71
C LEU A 223 -6.73 -13.51 26.01
N THR A 224 -5.71 -13.54 26.86
CA THR A 224 -5.83 -13.92 28.27
C THR A 224 -5.76 -12.67 29.14
N VAL A 225 -6.68 -12.53 30.09
CA VAL A 225 -6.74 -11.45 31.08
C VAL A 225 -6.62 -12.05 32.47
N ASP A 226 -5.66 -11.56 33.26
CA ASP A 226 -5.32 -12.05 34.60
C ASP A 226 -5.43 -10.89 35.62
N ASP A 227 -6.17 -11.11 36.71
CA ASP A 227 -6.34 -10.14 37.82
C ASP A 227 -5.33 -10.38 38.98
N GLY A 228 -4.44 -11.37 38.84
CA GLY A 228 -3.49 -11.85 39.84
C GLY A 228 -3.97 -13.05 40.65
N LEU A 229 -5.24 -13.42 40.56
CA LEU A 229 -5.90 -14.48 41.34
C LEU A 229 -6.81 -15.40 40.50
N ALA A 230 -7.28 -14.94 39.35
CA ALA A 230 -8.06 -15.66 38.37
C ALA A 230 -7.78 -15.13 36.95
N VAL A 231 -8.07 -15.99 35.97
CA VAL A 231 -7.88 -15.68 34.55
C VAL A 231 -9.18 -15.85 33.76
N SER A 232 -9.32 -15.08 32.69
CA SER A 232 -10.35 -15.25 31.67
C SER A 232 -9.74 -15.10 30.28
N GLY A 233 -10.45 -15.55 29.23
CA GLY A 233 -9.96 -15.40 27.87
C GLY A 233 -11.06 -15.25 26.83
N ASP A 234 -10.69 -14.62 25.72
CA ASP A 234 -11.56 -14.35 24.58
C ASP A 234 -10.75 -14.39 23.28
N SER A 235 -11.39 -14.58 22.13
CA SER A 235 -10.72 -14.69 20.85
C SER A 235 -11.29 -13.75 19.80
N VAL A 236 -10.40 -13.20 18.98
CA VAL A 236 -10.76 -12.29 17.89
C VAL A 236 -10.15 -12.76 16.57
N ARG A 237 -10.96 -12.64 15.51
CA ARG A 237 -10.56 -12.98 14.15
C ARG A 237 -10.36 -11.71 13.33
N VAL A 238 -9.31 -11.70 12.53
CA VAL A 238 -9.00 -10.66 11.55
C VAL A 238 -8.93 -11.31 10.17
N ARG A 239 -9.62 -10.74 9.19
CA ARG A 239 -9.64 -11.24 7.80
C ARG A 239 -8.77 -10.38 6.88
N VAL A 240 -7.89 -11.01 6.13
CA VAL A 240 -7.02 -10.37 5.13
C VAL A 240 -7.47 -10.78 3.74
N ASP A 241 -7.82 -9.77 2.94
CA ASP A 241 -8.33 -9.88 1.59
C ASP A 241 -7.30 -9.44 0.55
N ASN A 242 -7.47 -9.94 -0.67
CA ASN A 242 -6.71 -9.52 -1.85
C ASN A 242 -7.33 -8.26 -2.46
N SER A 243 -6.52 -7.27 -2.80
CA SER A 243 -6.91 -6.15 -3.65
C SER A 243 -6.60 -6.51 -5.09
N GLY A 244 -7.57 -6.42 -5.99
CA GLY A 244 -7.32 -6.73 -7.40
C GLY A 244 -6.44 -5.67 -8.09
N PRO A 245 -5.77 -6.03 -9.19
CA PRO A 245 -4.91 -5.11 -9.91
C PRO A 245 -5.71 -4.03 -10.62
N VAL A 246 -5.06 -2.93 -11.00
CA VAL A 246 -5.63 -1.84 -11.80
C VAL A 246 -4.93 -1.80 -13.15
N ALA A 247 -5.62 -2.28 -14.19
CA ALA A 247 -5.17 -2.21 -15.57
C ALA A 247 -5.21 -0.76 -16.07
N GLN A 248 -4.11 -0.29 -16.64
CA GLN A 248 -4.00 1.02 -17.26
C GLN A 248 -3.28 0.90 -18.59
N VAL A 249 -3.79 1.61 -19.60
CA VAL A 249 -3.21 1.69 -20.94
C VAL A 249 -2.97 3.14 -21.32
N VAL A 250 -1.87 3.42 -21.99
CA VAL A 250 -1.63 4.74 -22.58
C VAL A 250 -2.65 4.99 -23.69
N GLN A 251 -3.38 6.10 -23.60
CA GLN A 251 -4.44 6.49 -24.55
C GLN A 251 -3.89 7.31 -25.73
N GLY A 252 -4.63 7.32 -26.85
CA GLY A 252 -4.45 8.29 -27.93
C GLY A 252 -3.33 7.98 -28.92
N ILE A 253 -3.03 6.70 -29.16
CA ILE A 253 -1.95 6.32 -30.06
C ILE A 253 -2.41 6.43 -31.52
N PHE A 254 -1.74 7.29 -32.28
CA PHE A 254 -1.80 7.29 -33.74
C PHE A 254 -0.66 6.43 -34.30
N GLY A 255 -0.89 5.79 -35.44
CA GLY A 255 0.12 5.03 -36.16
C GLY A 255 -0.02 5.17 -37.66
N TYR A 256 1.01 4.79 -38.39
CA TYR A 256 0.99 4.72 -39.86
C TYR A 256 1.19 3.28 -40.32
N PRO A 257 0.70 2.90 -41.51
CA PRO A 257 0.89 1.55 -42.01
C PRO A 257 2.38 1.20 -42.17
N LYS A 258 2.67 -0.09 -42.04
CA LYS A 258 4.01 -0.71 -42.12
C LYS A 258 4.99 -0.26 -41.05
N GLN A 259 4.52 0.50 -40.05
CA GLN A 259 5.32 0.89 -38.89
C GLN A 259 5.05 0.02 -37.68
N LYS A 260 6.09 -0.11 -36.85
CA LYS A 260 6.00 -0.75 -35.54
C LYS A 260 5.27 0.17 -34.58
N ILE A 261 4.11 -0.26 -34.11
CA ILE A 261 3.28 0.41 -33.11
C ILE A 261 3.44 -0.35 -31.80
N VAL A 262 3.62 0.36 -30.68
CA VAL A 262 3.77 -0.23 -29.34
C VAL A 262 2.50 0.08 -28.53
N LEU A 263 1.93 -0.96 -27.93
CA LEU A 263 0.91 -0.81 -26.89
C LEU A 263 1.62 -0.70 -25.56
N ASP A 264 1.17 0.17 -24.66
CA ASP A 264 1.84 0.37 -23.37
C ASP A 264 0.86 0.19 -22.21
N GLY A 265 1.05 -0.89 -21.46
CA GLY A 265 0.32 -1.22 -20.24
C GLY A 265 1.14 -1.05 -18.97
N SER A 266 2.36 -0.50 -19.07
CA SER A 266 3.35 -0.48 -17.98
C SER A 266 2.94 0.35 -16.76
N ALA A 267 1.93 1.22 -16.91
CA ALA A 267 1.34 1.98 -15.80
C ALA A 267 0.39 1.14 -14.92
N SER A 268 0.06 -0.10 -15.32
CA SER A 268 -0.79 -1.00 -14.53
C SER A 268 -0.09 -1.41 -13.24
N GLN A 269 -0.85 -1.47 -12.14
CA GLN A 269 -0.30 -1.68 -10.80
C GLN A 269 -1.20 -2.58 -9.96
N ASP A 270 -0.60 -3.30 -9.02
CA ASP A 270 -1.31 -4.03 -7.98
C ASP A 270 -1.19 -3.28 -6.64
N PRO A 271 -2.30 -2.96 -5.95
CA PRO A 271 -2.25 -2.24 -4.67
C PRO A 271 -1.49 -2.97 -3.55
N ASP A 272 -1.41 -4.29 -3.63
CA ASP A 272 -0.73 -5.11 -2.64
C ASP A 272 0.70 -5.48 -3.05
N GLY A 273 1.12 -5.11 -4.27
CA GLY A 273 2.46 -5.34 -4.81
C GLY A 273 2.65 -6.70 -5.48
N ASP A 274 1.56 -7.40 -5.81
CA ASP A 274 1.63 -8.71 -6.45
C ASP A 274 2.20 -8.63 -7.89
N PRO A 275 2.99 -9.63 -8.33
CA PRO A 275 3.47 -9.68 -9.71
C PRO A 275 2.32 -9.76 -10.73
N LEU A 276 2.38 -8.89 -11.73
CA LEU A 276 1.34 -8.77 -12.74
C LEU A 276 1.58 -9.61 -14.00
N GLN A 277 0.53 -10.25 -14.48
CA GLN A 277 0.45 -10.89 -15.79
C GLN A 277 -0.33 -10.01 -16.76
N PHE A 278 0.22 -9.79 -17.96
CA PHE A 278 -0.36 -8.93 -18.99
C PHE A 278 -0.86 -9.76 -20.16
N ASN A 279 -2.14 -9.61 -20.51
CA ASN A 279 -2.73 -10.26 -21.68
C ASN A 279 -3.43 -9.24 -22.58
N TRP A 280 -3.05 -9.23 -23.86
CA TRP A 280 -3.60 -8.31 -24.84
C TRP A 280 -4.48 -9.05 -25.84
N THR A 281 -5.70 -8.55 -26.03
CA THR A 281 -6.64 -9.07 -27.01
C THR A 281 -7.05 -7.97 -27.98
N GLN A 282 -6.93 -8.22 -29.28
CA GLN A 282 -7.49 -7.34 -30.29
C GLN A 282 -9.01 -7.57 -30.36
N LEU A 283 -9.78 -6.49 -30.17
CA LEU A 283 -11.25 -6.52 -30.19
C LEU A 283 -11.82 -6.16 -31.56
N SER A 284 -11.16 -5.26 -32.31
CA SER A 284 -11.60 -4.85 -33.65
C SER A 284 -10.45 -4.31 -34.52
N GLY A 285 -10.76 -4.07 -35.79
CA GLY A 285 -9.80 -3.66 -36.82
C GLY A 285 -9.28 -4.84 -37.65
N ALA A 286 -8.40 -4.58 -38.61
CA ALA A 286 -7.74 -5.65 -39.35
C ALA A 286 -6.86 -6.47 -38.40
N THR A 287 -6.84 -7.80 -38.52
CA THR A 287 -6.06 -8.65 -37.62
C THR A 287 -4.56 -8.38 -37.75
N VAL A 288 -3.88 -8.21 -36.62
CA VAL A 288 -2.42 -8.03 -36.55
C VAL A 288 -1.79 -9.07 -35.65
N ALA A 289 -0.52 -9.40 -35.93
CA ALA A 289 0.28 -10.22 -35.03
C ALA A 289 0.96 -9.34 -33.98
N LEU A 290 0.69 -9.60 -32.71
CA LEU A 290 1.39 -8.96 -31.60
C LEU A 290 2.71 -9.68 -31.30
N ASP A 291 3.81 -8.93 -31.27
CA ASP A 291 5.07 -9.32 -30.63
C ASP A 291 4.93 -9.10 -29.12
N LEU A 292 4.89 -10.22 -28.38
CA LEU A 292 4.71 -10.29 -26.93
C LEU A 292 6.03 -10.55 -26.18
N SER A 293 7.19 -10.31 -26.80
CA SER A 293 8.50 -10.45 -26.14
C SER A 293 8.63 -9.62 -24.84
N VAL A 294 7.91 -8.50 -24.77
CA VAL A 294 7.70 -7.71 -23.55
C VAL A 294 6.18 -7.55 -23.34
N PRO A 295 5.51 -8.43 -22.57
CA PRO A 295 4.04 -8.47 -22.48
C PRO A 295 3.37 -7.20 -21.92
N SER A 296 4.09 -6.42 -21.10
CA SER A 296 3.63 -5.12 -20.61
C SER A 296 3.68 -4.02 -21.68
N ARG A 297 4.47 -4.22 -22.75
CA ARG A 297 4.68 -3.27 -23.84
C ARG A 297 4.79 -3.98 -25.21
N PRO A 298 3.76 -4.74 -25.64
CA PRO A 298 3.85 -5.48 -26.88
C PRO A 298 3.78 -4.55 -28.09
N SER A 299 4.12 -5.08 -29.25
CA SER A 299 4.14 -4.28 -30.48
C SER A 299 3.57 -5.02 -31.67
N PHE A 300 3.16 -4.29 -32.70
CA PHE A 300 2.66 -4.87 -33.95
C PHE A 300 2.94 -3.95 -35.13
N THR A 301 2.73 -4.47 -36.33
CA THR A 301 2.76 -3.69 -37.57
C THR A 301 1.40 -3.80 -38.25
N ALA A 302 0.79 -2.67 -38.61
CA ALA A 302 -0.47 -2.62 -39.34
C ALA A 302 -0.23 -2.38 -40.83
N ASP A 303 -0.88 -3.15 -41.72
CA ASP A 303 -0.80 -2.91 -43.18
C ASP A 303 -1.96 -2.07 -43.72
N ALA A 304 -3.06 -1.99 -42.97
CA ALA A 304 -4.28 -1.30 -43.37
C ALA A 304 -4.52 -0.05 -42.52
N TYR A 305 -5.19 0.92 -43.12
CA TYR A 305 -5.74 2.06 -42.39
C TYR A 305 -6.97 1.62 -41.58
N GLY A 306 -7.24 2.31 -40.49
CA GLY A 306 -8.43 2.13 -39.67
C GLY A 306 -8.15 2.15 -38.18
N ASN A 307 -9.21 1.91 -37.41
CA ASN A 307 -9.13 1.85 -35.96
C ASN A 307 -8.88 0.42 -35.50
N TYR A 308 -7.85 0.24 -34.68
CA TYR A 308 -7.51 -1.03 -34.03
C TYR A 308 -7.79 -0.90 -32.55
N VAL A 309 -8.75 -1.67 -32.04
CA VAL A 309 -9.13 -1.61 -30.62
C VAL A 309 -8.52 -2.80 -29.90
N PHE A 310 -7.82 -2.54 -28.81
CA PHE A 310 -7.20 -3.57 -27.97
C PHE A 310 -7.71 -3.49 -26.55
N GLN A 311 -7.84 -4.64 -25.91
CA GLN A 311 -8.06 -4.77 -24.48
C GLN A 311 -6.80 -5.32 -23.82
N LEU A 312 -6.30 -4.60 -22.83
CA LEU A 312 -5.37 -5.12 -21.85
C LEU A 312 -6.17 -5.75 -20.71
N THR A 313 -5.86 -6.99 -20.35
CA THR A 313 -6.26 -7.63 -19.10
C THR A 313 -5.03 -7.84 -18.24
N VAL A 314 -5.08 -7.37 -17.00
CA VAL A 314 -4.01 -7.51 -16.01
C VAL A 314 -4.51 -8.41 -14.88
N SER A 315 -3.69 -9.37 -14.46
CA SER A 315 -4.02 -10.32 -13.38
C SER A 315 -2.87 -10.42 -12.39
N ASP A 316 -3.20 -10.48 -11.10
CA ASP A 316 -2.28 -10.79 -9.98
C ASP A 316 -2.21 -12.32 -9.71
N GLY A 317 -2.96 -13.12 -10.48
CA GLY A 317 -3.10 -14.57 -10.30
C GLY A 317 -4.36 -15.00 -9.52
N LEU A 318 -5.04 -14.07 -8.85
CA LEU A 318 -6.26 -14.29 -8.08
C LEU A 318 -7.45 -13.50 -8.64
N LEU A 319 -7.22 -12.23 -8.95
CA LEU A 319 -8.16 -11.27 -9.50
C LEU A 319 -7.59 -10.67 -10.79
N SER A 320 -8.46 -10.04 -11.57
CA SER A 320 -8.07 -9.38 -12.81
C SER A 320 -8.88 -8.13 -13.06
N SER A 321 -8.27 -7.17 -13.74
CA SER A 321 -8.95 -5.99 -14.28
C SER A 321 -8.59 -5.79 -15.75
N SER A 322 -9.34 -4.93 -16.45
CA SER A 322 -9.11 -4.67 -17.86
C SER A 322 -9.25 -3.20 -18.21
N ALA A 323 -8.52 -2.78 -19.25
CA ALA A 323 -8.59 -1.46 -19.85
C ALA A 323 -8.51 -1.59 -21.38
N GLN A 324 -9.12 -0.65 -22.10
CA GLN A 324 -9.12 -0.65 -23.57
C GLN A 324 -8.40 0.58 -24.12
N THR A 325 -7.76 0.40 -25.28
CA THR A 325 -7.17 1.49 -26.06
C THR A 325 -7.53 1.35 -27.53
N THR A 326 -7.61 2.47 -28.23
CA THR A 326 -7.84 2.53 -29.68
C THR A 326 -6.63 3.14 -30.35
N ILE A 327 -6.11 2.45 -31.36
CA ILE A 327 -5.04 2.91 -32.23
C ILE A 327 -5.65 3.37 -33.54
N HIS A 328 -5.37 4.61 -33.92
CA HIS A 328 -5.81 5.17 -35.19
C HIS A 328 -4.68 5.04 -36.21
N VAL A 329 -4.79 4.06 -37.12
CA VAL A 329 -3.86 3.92 -38.24
C VAL A 329 -4.40 4.72 -39.43
N ILE A 330 -3.81 5.88 -39.68
CA ILE A 330 -4.31 6.83 -40.68
C ILE A 330 -3.37 6.91 -41.87
N ALA A 331 -3.93 7.35 -43.01
CA ALA A 331 -3.09 7.77 -44.12
C ALA A 331 -2.40 9.08 -43.73
N PRO A 332 -1.10 9.24 -44.04
CA PRO A 332 -0.50 10.56 -44.00
C PRO A 332 -1.27 11.45 -44.99
N GLU A 333 -1.72 12.62 -44.54
CA GLU A 333 -2.36 13.57 -45.45
C GLU A 333 -1.26 14.31 -46.21
N PHE A 334 -1.23 14.16 -47.54
CA PHE A 334 -0.28 14.88 -48.38
C PHE A 334 -0.89 16.22 -48.78
N HIS A 335 -0.58 17.26 -48.00
CA HIS A 335 -0.83 18.65 -48.37
C HIS A 335 0.37 19.16 -49.14
N VAL A 336 0.13 19.62 -50.36
CA VAL A 336 1.18 19.96 -51.33
C VAL A 336 1.12 21.44 -51.62
N ALA A 337 2.30 22.06 -51.71
CA ALA A 337 2.39 23.47 -52.03
C ALA A 337 1.72 23.78 -53.38
N PRO A 338 0.97 24.89 -53.50
CA PRO A 338 0.29 25.27 -54.73
C PRO A 338 1.27 25.34 -55.92
N ALA A 339 0.91 24.77 -57.08
CA ALA A 339 1.82 24.74 -58.24
C ALA A 339 1.78 26.02 -59.11
N LYS A 340 1.14 27.09 -58.62
CA LYS A 340 0.93 28.36 -59.32
C LYS A 340 0.84 29.51 -58.32
N GLY A 341 1.03 30.73 -58.81
CA GLY A 341 1.02 31.92 -57.98
C GLY A 341 2.35 32.08 -57.24
N GLN A 342 2.31 32.75 -56.10
CA GLN A 342 3.48 32.97 -55.28
C GLN A 342 3.40 32.05 -54.06
N ASN A 343 4.39 31.17 -53.91
CA ASN A 343 4.54 30.37 -52.70
C ASN A 343 5.65 30.93 -51.82
N ARG A 344 5.36 31.06 -50.53
CA ARG A 344 6.31 31.33 -49.48
C ARG A 344 6.89 30.03 -48.94
N VAL A 345 8.21 29.95 -48.90
CA VAL A 345 8.99 28.78 -48.47
C VAL A 345 9.79 29.13 -47.22
N LEU A 346 9.67 28.33 -46.17
CA LEU A 346 10.52 28.44 -44.99
C LEU A 346 11.72 27.51 -45.13
N VAL A 347 12.91 28.06 -44.90
CA VAL A 347 14.16 27.29 -44.85
C VAL A 347 14.76 27.42 -43.46
N LEU A 348 14.84 26.32 -42.72
CA LEU A 348 15.49 26.28 -41.41
C LEU A 348 16.90 25.71 -41.54
N LEU A 349 17.89 26.40 -40.98
CA LEU A 349 19.28 25.93 -40.95
C LEU A 349 19.59 25.30 -39.60
N ALA A 350 20.01 24.03 -39.58
CA ALA A 350 20.22 23.25 -38.35
C ALA A 350 21.69 22.82 -38.19
N ASN A 351 22.33 23.26 -37.11
CA ASN A 351 23.71 22.94 -36.76
C ASN A 351 23.74 21.97 -35.57
N PHE A 352 24.59 20.94 -35.62
CA PHE A 352 24.76 20.00 -34.51
C PHE A 352 25.61 20.59 -33.40
N ALA A 353 25.44 20.09 -32.18
CA ALA A 353 26.16 20.58 -31.00
C ALA A 353 27.69 20.46 -31.13
N ASP A 354 28.19 19.53 -31.94
CA ASP A 354 29.60 19.22 -32.15
C ASP A 354 30.16 19.75 -33.48
N THR A 355 29.39 20.57 -34.21
CA THR A 355 29.78 21.08 -35.53
C THR A 355 29.70 22.60 -35.63
N SER A 356 30.28 23.13 -36.71
CA SER A 356 30.14 24.53 -37.11
C SER A 356 29.71 24.61 -38.57
N PRO A 357 28.80 25.54 -38.91
CA PRO A 357 28.43 25.78 -40.31
C PRO A 357 29.58 26.41 -41.08
N SER A 358 29.64 26.12 -42.37
CA SER A 358 30.57 26.69 -43.35
C SER A 358 30.00 27.86 -44.14
N PHE A 359 28.67 28.02 -44.17
CA PHE A 359 27.97 29.08 -44.89
C PHE A 359 27.01 29.87 -43.98
N TYR A 360 26.74 31.13 -44.34
CA TYR A 360 25.78 31.98 -43.64
C TYR A 360 24.37 31.80 -44.22
N ALA A 361 23.35 32.17 -43.43
CA ALA A 361 21.96 32.14 -43.91
C ALA A 361 21.75 32.95 -45.20
N GLN A 362 22.47 34.06 -45.34
CA GLN A 362 22.41 34.90 -46.53
C GLN A 362 22.90 34.17 -47.81
N ASP A 363 23.83 33.23 -47.68
CA ASP A 363 24.32 32.47 -48.85
C ASP A 363 23.20 31.61 -49.43
N PHE A 364 22.40 30.96 -48.57
CA PHE A 364 21.22 30.21 -48.98
C PHE A 364 20.09 31.14 -49.43
N GLN A 365 19.87 32.28 -48.77
CA GLN A 365 18.87 33.26 -49.18
C GLN A 365 19.14 33.73 -50.62
N ASN A 366 20.40 33.99 -50.94
CA ASN A 366 20.84 34.38 -52.28
C ASN A 366 20.67 33.23 -53.28
N LEU A 367 21.13 32.02 -52.93
CA LEU A 367 21.06 30.86 -53.82
C LEU A 367 19.62 30.45 -54.15
N LEU A 368 18.71 30.56 -53.18
CA LEU A 368 17.36 30.04 -53.30
C LEU A 368 16.37 31.10 -53.80
N PHE A 369 16.45 32.34 -53.31
CA PHE A 369 15.36 33.31 -53.46
C PHE A 369 15.74 34.66 -54.08
N ALA A 370 17.02 34.93 -54.37
CA ALA A 370 17.41 36.18 -55.03
C ALA A 370 16.79 36.29 -56.43
N ASP A 371 16.40 37.51 -56.79
CA ASP A 371 15.83 37.84 -58.10
C ASP A 371 16.94 38.05 -59.14
N THR A 372 17.76 37.01 -59.31
CA THR A 372 18.89 36.94 -60.24
C THR A 372 18.89 35.60 -60.96
N ALA A 373 19.55 35.51 -62.11
CA ALA A 373 19.68 34.25 -62.83
C ALA A 373 20.38 33.16 -61.98
N LEU A 374 20.05 31.90 -62.24
CA LEU A 374 20.64 30.71 -61.60
C LEU A 374 20.30 30.55 -60.09
N THR A 375 19.12 31.02 -59.68
CA THR A 375 18.55 30.79 -58.34
C THR A 375 17.37 29.81 -58.40
N MET A 376 16.96 29.23 -57.25
CA MET A 376 15.83 28.28 -57.24
C MET A 376 14.55 28.98 -57.68
N ARG A 377 14.34 30.23 -57.25
CA ARG A 377 13.28 31.11 -57.73
C ARG A 377 13.32 31.33 -59.24
N ASP A 378 14.48 31.67 -59.80
CA ASP A 378 14.66 31.86 -61.25
C ASP A 378 14.35 30.59 -62.04
N TYR A 379 14.81 29.43 -61.56
CA TYR A 379 14.48 28.13 -62.16
C TYR A 379 12.96 27.92 -62.24
N TYR A 380 12.27 28.05 -61.11
CA TYR A 380 10.83 27.81 -61.03
C TYR A 380 10.00 28.83 -61.82
N ARG A 381 10.41 30.10 -61.83
CA ARG A 381 9.81 31.13 -62.67
C ARG A 381 10.01 30.84 -64.16
N THR A 382 11.19 30.35 -64.53
CA THR A 382 11.53 30.01 -65.92
C THR A 382 10.71 28.80 -66.41
N VAL A 383 10.72 27.69 -65.68
CA VAL A 383 10.03 26.45 -66.12
C VAL A 383 8.51 26.56 -66.07
N SER A 384 7.98 27.50 -65.28
CA SER A 384 6.54 27.79 -65.20
C SER A 384 6.07 28.88 -66.17
N TYR A 385 6.95 29.44 -67.01
CA TYR A 385 6.65 30.60 -67.85
C TYR A 385 6.08 31.79 -67.06
N GLY A 386 6.61 32.02 -65.86
CA GLY A 386 6.20 33.10 -64.96
C GLY A 386 4.87 32.85 -64.23
N GLN A 387 4.28 31.66 -64.33
CA GLN A 387 3.04 31.32 -63.63
C GLN A 387 3.27 30.93 -62.16
N PHE A 388 4.51 30.68 -61.77
CA PHE A 388 4.89 30.26 -60.44
C PHE A 388 6.12 31.03 -59.97
N ASP A 389 6.05 31.59 -58.76
CA ASP A 389 7.11 32.38 -58.15
C ASP A 389 7.37 31.89 -56.73
N LEU A 390 8.64 31.82 -56.34
CA LEU A 390 9.04 31.44 -54.99
C LEU A 390 9.56 32.66 -54.25
N VAL A 391 9.00 32.90 -53.08
CA VAL A 391 9.57 33.78 -52.07
C VAL A 391 9.86 32.95 -50.83
N GLY A 392 10.79 33.37 -49.99
CA GLY A 392 11.11 32.56 -48.84
C GLY A 392 12.07 33.23 -47.88
N ASP A 393 12.09 32.68 -46.68
CA ASP A 393 12.91 33.15 -45.57
C ASP A 393 13.86 32.03 -45.17
N VAL A 394 15.15 32.34 -45.10
CA VAL A 394 16.16 31.46 -44.52
C VAL A 394 16.47 31.90 -43.10
N VAL A 395 16.16 31.04 -42.14
CA VAL A 395 16.28 31.33 -40.69
C VAL A 395 17.19 30.31 -40.01
N GLY A 396 17.99 30.78 -39.05
CA GLY A 396 19.00 29.98 -38.34
C GLY A 396 20.41 30.59 -38.50
N TRP A 397 21.47 29.90 -38.11
CA TRP A 397 21.55 28.50 -37.68
C TRP A 397 20.97 28.24 -36.28
N PHE A 398 20.08 27.24 -36.18
CA PHE A 398 19.61 26.69 -34.92
C PHE A 398 20.61 25.64 -34.43
N ASN A 399 21.18 25.87 -33.24
CA ASN A 399 22.06 24.90 -32.60
C ASN A 399 21.21 23.83 -31.92
N LEU A 400 21.22 22.64 -32.48
CA LEU A 400 20.59 21.45 -31.91
C LEU A 400 21.36 21.02 -30.66
N SER A 401 20.65 20.39 -29.73
CA SER A 401 21.16 20.01 -28.41
C SER A 401 22.11 18.81 -28.43
N HIS A 402 22.08 17.99 -29.49
CA HIS A 402 22.85 16.77 -29.58
C HIS A 402 23.92 16.80 -30.70
N PRO A 403 24.99 15.98 -30.57
CA PRO A 403 25.97 15.83 -31.64
C PRO A 403 25.37 15.14 -32.86
N LYS A 404 25.99 15.30 -34.03
CA LYS A 404 25.53 14.71 -35.31
C LYS A 404 25.26 13.21 -35.21
N SER A 405 26.09 12.48 -34.47
CA SER A 405 25.98 11.03 -34.30
C SER A 405 24.67 10.59 -33.63
N TYR A 406 24.04 11.44 -32.81
CA TYR A 406 22.74 11.18 -32.19
C TYR A 406 21.63 11.06 -33.24
N TYR A 407 21.57 11.98 -34.19
CA TYR A 407 20.54 12.00 -35.23
C TYR A 407 20.86 11.03 -36.39
N ASN A 408 22.15 10.72 -36.60
CA ASN A 408 22.58 9.75 -37.62
C ASN A 408 22.37 8.29 -37.18
N ASN A 409 22.64 8.00 -35.91
CA ASN A 409 22.52 6.67 -35.30
C ASN A 409 23.20 5.53 -36.10
N ASN A 410 24.37 5.79 -36.68
CA ASN A 410 25.15 4.88 -37.52
C ASN A 410 24.40 4.31 -38.75
N ASN A 411 23.29 4.94 -39.12
CA ASN A 411 22.45 4.48 -40.23
C ASN A 411 21.78 5.63 -40.98
N LYS A 412 22.51 6.74 -41.16
CA LYS A 412 22.07 7.91 -41.93
C LYS A 412 20.82 8.61 -41.37
N GLY A 413 20.35 8.20 -40.19
CA GLY A 413 19.17 8.71 -39.50
C GLY A 413 17.82 8.39 -40.17
N THR A 414 17.74 7.44 -41.11
CA THR A 414 16.53 7.22 -41.94
C THR A 414 15.52 6.23 -41.39
N GLU A 415 15.77 5.63 -40.22
CA GLU A 415 14.90 4.58 -39.65
C GLU A 415 13.87 5.16 -38.67
N PRO A 416 12.55 5.05 -38.97
CA PRO A 416 11.52 5.58 -38.07
C PRO A 416 11.52 4.92 -36.68
N LYS A 417 11.86 3.63 -36.62
CA LYS A 417 11.94 2.84 -35.38
C LYS A 417 13.00 3.33 -34.39
N ASP A 418 13.97 4.11 -34.87
CA ASP A 418 15.10 4.58 -34.06
C ASP A 418 14.81 5.93 -33.40
N TYR A 419 13.62 6.51 -33.57
CA TYR A 419 13.20 7.74 -32.90
C TYR A 419 13.38 7.65 -31.37
N PRO A 420 13.95 8.67 -30.69
CA PRO A 420 14.32 9.99 -31.22
C PRO A 420 15.75 10.08 -31.79
N HIS A 421 16.47 8.98 -32.00
CA HIS A 421 17.83 8.97 -32.57
C HIS A 421 17.81 8.89 -34.11
N ASN A 422 17.11 9.82 -34.76
CA ASN A 422 16.94 9.81 -36.21
C ASN A 422 16.72 11.23 -36.79
N LEU A 423 16.46 11.33 -38.10
CA LEU A 423 16.25 12.61 -38.78
C LEU A 423 14.96 13.33 -38.39
N TRP A 424 13.97 12.63 -37.85
CA TRP A 424 12.71 13.26 -37.45
C TRP A 424 12.87 14.12 -36.21
N SER A 425 13.62 13.65 -35.20
CA SER A 425 13.91 14.45 -34.01
C SER A 425 14.75 15.69 -34.33
N LEU A 426 15.67 15.60 -35.31
CA LEU A 426 16.46 16.72 -35.81
C LEU A 426 15.54 17.85 -36.29
N VAL A 427 14.60 17.51 -37.17
CA VAL A 427 13.68 18.48 -37.77
C VAL A 427 12.69 18.99 -36.74
N GLU A 428 12.22 18.13 -35.83
CA GLU A 428 11.37 18.51 -34.70
C GLU A 428 12.03 19.57 -33.83
N GLU A 429 13.27 19.35 -33.44
CA GLU A 429 14.02 20.30 -32.63
C GLU A 429 14.32 21.59 -33.38
N ALA A 430 14.66 21.52 -34.67
CA ALA A 430 14.87 22.71 -35.50
C ALA A 430 13.59 23.57 -35.60
N VAL A 431 12.42 22.94 -35.79
CA VAL A 431 11.13 23.62 -35.84
C VAL A 431 10.77 24.22 -34.48
N ASP A 432 10.95 23.47 -33.38
CA ASP A 432 10.68 23.97 -32.03
C ASP A 432 11.58 25.16 -31.67
N LEU A 433 12.85 25.13 -32.08
CA LEU A 433 13.78 26.25 -31.91
C LEU A 433 13.41 27.46 -32.78
N ALA A 434 12.90 27.24 -33.99
CA ALA A 434 12.43 28.30 -34.88
C ALA A 434 11.20 29.01 -34.31
N GLU A 435 10.21 28.24 -33.84
CA GLU A 435 9.03 28.76 -33.11
C GLU A 435 9.47 29.59 -31.90
N ALA A 436 10.37 29.05 -31.07
CA ALA A 436 10.88 29.74 -29.88
C ALA A 436 11.64 31.03 -30.21
N GLN A 437 12.20 31.15 -31.42
CA GLN A 437 12.85 32.38 -31.91
C GLN A 437 11.88 33.32 -32.66
N GLY A 438 10.59 33.00 -32.70
CA GLY A 438 9.54 33.86 -33.24
C GLY A 438 9.31 33.71 -34.75
N VAL A 439 9.69 32.59 -35.35
CA VAL A 439 9.23 32.25 -36.71
C VAL A 439 7.73 31.98 -36.66
N ASP A 440 6.95 32.79 -37.38
CA ASP A 440 5.51 32.62 -37.49
C ASP A 440 5.17 31.67 -38.64
N PHE A 441 4.82 30.44 -38.30
CA PHE A 441 4.53 29.35 -39.24
C PHE A 441 3.23 29.56 -40.03
N SER A 442 2.33 30.43 -39.57
CA SER A 442 1.08 30.74 -40.27
C SER A 442 1.29 31.39 -41.64
N ASN A 443 2.47 31.98 -41.85
CA ASN A 443 2.89 32.60 -43.10
C ASN A 443 3.20 31.63 -44.24
N TYR A 444 3.33 30.33 -43.96
CA TYR A 444 3.77 29.32 -44.91
C TYR A 444 2.65 28.32 -45.26
N ASP A 445 1.42 28.65 -44.88
CA ASP A 445 0.17 28.05 -45.37
C ASP A 445 -0.31 28.88 -46.57
N ASN A 446 0.08 28.45 -47.77
CA ASN A 446 -0.06 29.20 -49.01
C ASN A 446 -1.46 29.08 -49.63
N ASP A 447 -2.25 28.07 -49.25
CA ASP A 447 -3.63 27.90 -49.73
C ASP A 447 -4.71 27.97 -48.65
N GLY A 448 -4.31 28.12 -47.38
CA GLY A 448 -5.20 28.34 -46.25
C GLY A 448 -5.84 27.06 -45.71
N ASP A 449 -5.28 25.89 -46.03
CA ASP A 449 -5.83 24.58 -45.62
C ASP A 449 -5.48 24.20 -44.16
N GLY A 450 -4.67 25.02 -43.48
CA GLY A 450 -4.25 24.82 -42.10
C GLY A 450 -2.90 24.10 -41.96
N TRP A 451 -2.16 23.91 -43.05
CA TRP A 451 -0.87 23.23 -43.06
C TRP A 451 0.25 24.13 -43.58
N VAL A 452 1.46 23.89 -43.10
CA VAL A 452 2.67 24.48 -43.69
C VAL A 452 3.02 23.67 -44.93
N ASP A 453 2.92 24.31 -46.10
CA ASP A 453 3.11 23.65 -47.39
C ASP A 453 4.57 23.40 -47.77
N SER A 454 5.45 24.31 -47.33
CA SER A 454 6.77 24.48 -47.90
C SER A 454 7.82 24.66 -46.81
N LEU A 455 8.24 23.55 -46.19
CA LEU A 455 9.34 23.50 -45.23
C LEU A 455 10.56 22.77 -45.81
N ILE A 456 11.68 23.48 -45.89
CA ILE A 456 13.01 22.91 -46.17
C ILE A 456 13.84 23.03 -44.89
N VAL A 457 14.49 21.95 -44.48
CA VAL A 457 15.52 22.00 -43.44
C VAL A 457 16.87 21.71 -44.07
N ILE A 458 17.88 22.54 -43.78
CA ILE A 458 19.24 22.36 -44.25
C ILE A 458 20.10 22.04 -43.04
N HIS A 459 20.65 20.82 -42.98
CA HIS A 459 21.53 20.42 -41.88
C HIS A 459 23.00 20.70 -42.22
N GLN A 460 23.80 20.96 -41.18
CA GLN A 460 25.25 21.14 -41.31
C GLN A 460 25.91 19.89 -41.94
N GLY A 461 26.92 20.11 -42.79
CA GLY A 461 27.72 19.03 -43.39
C GLY A 461 27.21 18.49 -44.74
N MET A 462 27.67 17.30 -45.13
CA MET A 462 27.38 16.69 -46.43
C MET A 462 26.22 15.68 -46.35
N ASP A 463 25.72 15.22 -47.51
CA ASP A 463 24.85 14.04 -47.53
C ASP A 463 25.65 12.74 -47.70
N TYR A 464 25.07 11.67 -47.16
CA TYR A 464 25.50 10.28 -47.40
C TYR A 464 25.58 9.96 -48.89
N GLN A 465 24.64 10.47 -49.70
CA GLN A 465 24.53 10.13 -51.13
C GLN A 465 25.73 10.62 -51.94
N ARG A 466 26.42 11.69 -51.50
CA ARG A 466 27.64 12.19 -52.17
C ARG A 466 28.92 11.76 -51.47
N SER A 467 28.91 11.57 -50.14
CA SER A 467 30.10 11.17 -49.39
C SER A 467 30.36 9.66 -49.43
N GLY A 468 29.30 8.85 -49.40
CA GLY A 468 29.36 7.41 -49.14
C GLY A 468 29.64 7.03 -47.68
N ASP A 469 29.76 8.01 -46.79
CA ASP A 469 30.08 7.81 -45.37
C ASP A 469 28.80 7.63 -44.55
N MET A 470 28.66 6.49 -43.87
CA MET A 470 27.49 6.16 -43.04
C MET A 470 27.26 7.12 -41.87
N ASN A 471 28.28 7.90 -41.48
CA ASN A 471 28.18 8.95 -40.45
C ASN A 471 27.56 10.25 -40.99
N GLU A 472 27.41 10.39 -42.31
CA GLU A 472 26.66 11.49 -42.93
C GLU A 472 25.16 11.18 -42.96
N LEU A 473 24.35 12.23 -42.88
CA LEU A 473 22.90 12.10 -42.94
C LEU A 473 22.42 11.92 -44.38
N ALA A 474 21.31 11.22 -44.58
CA ALA A 474 20.71 11.13 -45.89
C ALA A 474 19.82 12.36 -46.17
N THR A 475 19.90 12.87 -47.41
CA THR A 475 18.85 13.72 -47.98
C THR A 475 17.56 12.89 -48.04
N ILE A 476 16.50 13.38 -47.38
CA ILE A 476 15.19 12.71 -47.34
C ILE A 476 14.05 13.68 -47.66
N GLN A 477 12.98 13.12 -48.20
CA GLN A 477 11.65 13.73 -48.23
C GLN A 477 10.74 12.80 -47.46
N THR A 478 10.04 13.31 -46.47
CA THR A 478 9.19 12.44 -45.68
C THR A 478 8.16 13.22 -44.87
N VAL A 479 7.31 12.46 -44.22
CA VAL A 479 6.25 12.96 -43.38
C VAL A 479 6.83 13.32 -41.99
N PHE A 480 6.65 14.57 -41.56
CA PHE A 480 7.07 15.13 -40.27
C PHE A 480 6.44 14.43 -39.07
N SER A 481 5.23 13.91 -39.23
CA SER A 481 4.45 13.28 -38.16
C SER A 481 4.92 11.85 -37.79
N LEU A 482 5.96 11.32 -38.45
CA LEU A 482 6.51 10.00 -38.11
C LEU A 482 7.31 10.12 -36.80
N GLY A 483 6.73 9.61 -35.70
CA GLY A 483 7.39 9.50 -34.39
C GLY A 483 6.67 10.23 -33.25
N ARG A 484 5.62 11.02 -33.51
CA ARG A 484 4.88 11.72 -32.46
C ARG A 484 3.55 11.05 -32.15
N ALA A 485 3.27 10.87 -30.85
CA ALA A 485 1.97 10.42 -30.34
C ALA A 485 0.90 11.53 -30.35
N GLN A 486 1.28 12.80 -30.57
CA GLN A 486 0.37 13.96 -30.54
C GLN A 486 0.65 14.93 -31.68
N THR A 487 -0.43 15.45 -32.29
CA THR A 487 -0.40 16.54 -33.26
C THR A 487 0.05 17.84 -32.58
N ARG A 488 1.11 18.48 -33.09
CA ARG A 488 1.54 19.82 -32.64
C ARG A 488 1.03 20.90 -33.59
N TYR A 489 0.77 22.07 -33.03
CA TYR A 489 0.41 23.27 -33.77
C TYR A 489 1.49 24.32 -33.56
N TYR A 490 1.89 24.97 -34.65
CA TYR A 490 2.83 26.09 -34.70
C TYR A 490 2.07 27.27 -35.33
N ASP A 491 1.81 28.30 -34.54
CA ASP A 491 0.90 29.41 -34.91
C ASP A 491 -0.46 28.97 -35.47
N GLY A 492 -1.02 27.88 -34.91
CA GLY A 492 -2.29 27.31 -35.36
C GLY A 492 -2.22 26.49 -36.66
N LYS A 493 -1.03 26.32 -37.24
CA LYS A 493 -0.79 25.45 -38.39
C LYS A 493 -0.17 24.12 -37.99
N LYS A 494 -0.37 23.11 -38.82
CA LYS A 494 0.28 21.80 -38.68
C LYS A 494 1.41 21.68 -39.70
N ILE A 495 2.42 20.90 -39.35
CA ILE A 495 3.52 20.55 -40.26
C ILE A 495 3.47 19.04 -40.44
N GLU A 496 3.31 18.58 -41.67
CA GLU A 496 3.28 17.14 -41.98
C GLU A 496 4.28 16.74 -43.04
N TYR A 497 4.78 17.66 -43.88
CA TYR A 497 5.73 17.33 -44.92
C TYR A 497 6.92 18.28 -44.90
N PHE A 498 8.12 17.73 -45.05
CA PHE A 498 9.35 18.51 -45.14
C PHE A 498 10.33 17.82 -46.08
N THR A 499 11.31 18.60 -46.53
CA THR A 499 12.50 18.04 -47.14
C THR A 499 13.73 18.43 -46.33
N LEU A 500 14.63 17.48 -46.15
CA LEU A 500 15.91 17.68 -45.47
C LEU A 500 17.04 17.61 -46.48
N CYS A 501 17.82 18.68 -46.54
CA CYS A 501 18.95 18.85 -47.45
C CYS A 501 20.26 19.05 -46.67
N PRO A 502 21.40 18.65 -47.24
CA PRO A 502 22.70 18.98 -46.69
C PRO A 502 23.13 20.41 -47.04
N GLU A 503 23.93 21.00 -46.17
CA GLU A 503 24.61 22.28 -46.38
C GLU A 503 25.60 22.21 -47.56
N GLN A 504 26.36 21.12 -47.65
CA GLN A 504 27.58 21.03 -48.46
C GLN A 504 27.54 19.92 -49.49
N ARG A 505 28.11 20.20 -50.66
CA ARG A 505 28.59 19.15 -51.59
C ARG A 505 30.06 18.84 -51.33
N ARG A 506 30.59 17.86 -52.07
CA ARG A 506 32.03 17.53 -52.05
C ARG A 506 32.87 18.83 -52.12
N PRO A 507 33.86 19.01 -51.23
CA PRO A 507 34.73 20.18 -51.26
C PRO A 507 35.42 20.37 -52.61
N ASP A 508 35.96 21.57 -52.82
CA ASP A 508 36.77 21.83 -54.00
C ASP A 508 37.97 20.86 -54.06
N PRO A 509 38.19 20.13 -55.16
CA PRO A 509 39.20 19.08 -55.22
C PRO A 509 40.64 19.61 -55.17
N VAL A 510 40.85 20.91 -55.36
CA VAL A 510 42.18 21.54 -55.38
C VAL A 510 42.43 22.28 -54.08
N SER A 511 41.52 23.17 -53.68
CA SER A 511 41.66 24.03 -52.51
C SER A 511 41.16 23.39 -51.21
N GLY A 512 40.35 22.33 -51.28
CA GLY A 512 39.67 21.74 -50.13
C GLY A 512 38.60 22.64 -49.51
N ALA A 513 38.31 23.80 -50.11
CA ALA A 513 37.32 24.73 -49.59
C ALA A 513 35.91 24.10 -49.62
N PRO A 514 35.10 24.31 -48.57
CA PRO A 514 33.72 23.85 -48.57
C PRO A 514 32.96 24.50 -49.73
N ARG A 515 32.00 23.77 -50.30
CA ARG A 515 31.15 24.27 -51.39
C ARG A 515 29.69 24.05 -51.01
N ILE A 516 28.89 25.11 -51.17
CA ILE A 516 27.45 25.02 -50.96
C ILE A 516 26.87 23.95 -51.87
N MET A 517 25.85 23.25 -51.37
CA MET A 517 25.13 22.24 -52.13
C MET A 517 24.59 22.82 -53.44
N ASP A 518 24.59 22.01 -54.50
CA ASP A 518 24.11 22.45 -55.81
C ASP A 518 22.64 22.81 -55.75
N ILE A 519 22.28 23.94 -56.37
CA ILE A 519 20.89 24.39 -56.56
C ILE A 519 19.95 23.30 -57.08
N SER A 520 20.45 22.42 -57.95
CA SER A 520 19.66 21.31 -58.52
C SER A 520 19.14 20.35 -57.46
N THR A 521 19.82 20.23 -56.31
CA THR A 521 19.34 19.46 -55.16
C THR A 521 18.11 20.14 -54.59
N TYR A 522 18.21 21.41 -54.18
CA TYR A 522 17.09 22.15 -53.60
C TYR A 522 15.90 22.25 -54.54
N VAL A 523 16.13 22.51 -55.83
CA VAL A 523 15.10 22.51 -56.86
C VAL A 523 14.38 21.16 -56.87
N ARG A 524 15.13 20.07 -56.97
CA ARG A 524 14.55 18.72 -57.03
C ARG A 524 13.79 18.40 -55.75
N GLU A 525 14.36 18.68 -54.59
CA GLU A 525 13.76 18.41 -53.29
C GLU A 525 12.46 19.21 -53.05
N TYR A 526 12.43 20.48 -53.45
CA TYR A 526 11.22 21.31 -53.41
C TYR A 526 10.10 20.79 -54.33
N ALA A 527 10.44 20.18 -55.46
CA ALA A 527 9.44 19.64 -56.39
C ALA A 527 8.53 18.58 -55.74
N TYR A 528 9.02 17.85 -54.75
CA TYR A 528 8.23 16.88 -54.01
C TYR A 528 7.25 17.53 -53.04
N LEU A 529 7.58 18.70 -52.49
CA LEU A 529 6.64 19.49 -51.69
C LEU A 529 5.45 19.94 -52.55
N MET A 530 5.64 20.09 -53.86
CA MET A 530 4.56 20.33 -54.83
C MET A 530 3.90 19.05 -55.38
N GLY A 531 4.19 17.88 -54.80
CA GLY A 531 3.57 16.61 -55.19
C GLY A 531 4.15 15.92 -56.43
N MET A 532 5.29 16.37 -56.97
CA MET A 532 5.95 15.68 -58.08
C MET A 532 6.60 14.37 -57.61
N LYS A 533 6.58 13.31 -58.44
CA LYS A 533 7.16 11.99 -58.11
C LYS A 533 8.44 11.72 -58.90
N ARG A 534 9.35 10.91 -58.37
CA ARG A 534 10.47 10.34 -59.15
C ARG A 534 9.87 9.41 -60.22
N SER A 535 10.18 9.68 -61.48
CA SER A 535 9.91 8.79 -62.61
C SER A 535 10.83 7.58 -62.60
#